data_AF-A0A0E3R2W3-F1
#
_entry.id   AF-A0A0E3R2W3-F1
#
_cell.length_a   1.000
_cell.length_b   1.000
_cell.length_c   1.000
_cell.angle_alpha   90.00
_cell.angle_beta   90.00
_cell.angle_gamma   90.00
#
_symmetry.space_group_name_H-M   'P 1'
#
loop_
_entity.id
_entity.type
_entity.pdbx_description
1 polymer ?
#
loop_
_entity_poly.entity_id
_entity_poly.type
_entity_poly.pdbx_seq_one_letter_code
_entity_poly.pdbx_strand_id
1 'polypeptide(L)'
;MKQQNIITNVLEKAGNKNLINELITRLSQSEINTLLLALSKEIANKNTPNDILNKYESNRFVKPSELSPIKVKQVEILMLEMAEASGFSSVLLSPASPLGSCSVIAKYP
;
A
#
# COMPACT_ATOMS: atom_id res chain seq x y z
N MET A 1 -14.96 9.29 -0.81
CA MET A 1 -16.24 8.56 -0.94
C MET A 1 -16.21 7.26 -1.76
N LYS A 2 -15.37 7.08 -2.81
CA LYS A 2 -15.31 5.80 -3.56
C LYS A 2 -14.66 4.63 -2.80
N GLN A 3 -13.69 4.89 -1.93
CA GLN A 3 -12.89 3.84 -1.26
C GLN A 3 -13.64 3.10 -0.14
N GLN A 4 -14.48 3.81 0.63
CA GLN A 4 -15.36 3.22 1.64
C GLN A 4 -16.33 2.21 1.02
N ASN A 5 -16.82 2.47 -0.19
CA ASN A 5 -17.75 1.58 -0.88
C ASN A 5 -17.08 0.26 -1.33
N ILE A 6 -15.78 0.29 -1.66
CA ILE A 6 -15.03 -0.90 -2.05
C ILE A 6 -14.81 -1.81 -0.83
N ILE A 7 -14.37 -1.27 0.31
CA ILE A 7 -14.09 -2.09 1.49
C ILE A 7 -15.38 -2.70 2.07
N THR A 8 -16.49 -1.96 2.07
CA THR A 8 -17.79 -2.51 2.51
C THR A 8 -18.20 -3.74 1.71
N ASN A 9 -18.08 -3.70 0.37
CA ASN A 9 -18.39 -4.85 -0.48
C ASN A 9 -17.46 -6.05 -0.21
N VAL A 10 -16.16 -5.80 0.03
CA VAL A 10 -15.21 -6.87 0.39
C VAL A 10 -15.61 -7.53 1.70
N LEU A 11 -15.95 -6.74 2.72
CA LEU A 11 -16.37 -7.25 4.03
C LEU A 11 -17.69 -8.02 3.98
N GLU A 12 -18.62 -7.58 3.12
CA GLU A 12 -19.86 -8.31 2.84
C GLU A 12 -19.59 -9.66 2.18
N LYS A 13 -18.73 -9.71 1.15
CA LYS A 13 -18.32 -10.96 0.50
C LYS A 13 -17.55 -11.90 1.43
N ALA A 14 -16.78 -11.33 2.36
CA ALA A 14 -16.09 -12.09 3.40
C ALA A 14 -17.03 -12.62 4.49
N GLY A 15 -18.31 -12.23 4.49
CA GLY A 15 -19.31 -12.66 5.47
C GLY A 15 -19.16 -12.04 6.85
N ASN A 16 -18.25 -11.07 7.04
CA ASN A 16 -18.02 -10.42 8.32
C ASN A 16 -17.76 -8.91 8.14
N LYS A 17 -18.79 -8.11 8.43
CA LYS A 17 -18.73 -6.64 8.37
C LYS A 17 -17.77 -6.01 9.38
N ASN A 18 -17.45 -6.71 10.46
CA ASN A 18 -16.60 -6.24 11.55
C ASN A 18 -15.16 -6.80 11.47
N LEU A 19 -14.82 -7.53 10.41
CA LEU A 19 -13.56 -8.26 10.30
C LEU A 19 -12.33 -7.38 10.57
N ILE A 20 -12.29 -6.15 10.04
CA ILE A 20 -11.16 -5.25 10.27
C ILE A 20 -10.99 -4.95 11.77
N ASN A 21 -12.08 -4.58 12.44
CA ASN A 21 -12.05 -4.26 13.87
C ASN A 21 -11.61 -5.47 14.70
N GLU A 22 -12.10 -6.66 14.37
CA GLU A 22 -11.68 -7.89 15.04
C GLU A 22 -10.19 -8.18 14.85
N LEU A 23 -9.68 -8.04 13.63
CA LEU A 23 -8.25 -8.26 13.33
C LEU A 23 -7.36 -7.26 14.08
N ILE A 24 -7.66 -5.96 14.04
CA ILE A 24 -6.82 -4.94 14.70
C ILE A 24 -6.91 -4.98 16.24
N THR A 25 -8.01 -5.50 16.79
CA THR A 25 -8.19 -5.59 18.25
C THR A 25 -7.54 -6.83 18.83
N ARG A 26 -7.48 -7.92 18.05
CA ARG A 26 -7.06 -9.24 18.54
C ARG A 26 -5.64 -9.63 18.13
N LEU A 27 -5.13 -9.06 17.04
CA LEU A 27 -3.83 -9.40 16.49
C LEU A 27 -2.85 -8.25 16.64
N SER A 28 -1.62 -8.57 16.98
CA SER A 28 -0.48 -7.66 16.85
C SER A 28 -0.11 -7.42 15.38
N GLN A 29 0.68 -6.38 15.12
CA GLN A 29 1.15 -6.07 13.77
C GLN A 29 1.93 -7.22 13.11
N SER A 30 2.74 -7.95 13.87
CA SER A 30 3.50 -9.10 13.36
C SER A 30 2.60 -10.29 13.00
N GLU A 31 1.53 -10.52 13.78
CA GLU A 31 0.53 -11.55 13.48
C GLU A 31 -0.30 -11.18 12.25
N ILE A 32 -0.67 -9.90 12.09
CA ILE A 32 -1.32 -9.41 10.86
C ILE A 32 -0.42 -9.67 9.64
N ASN A 33 0.88 -9.37 9.74
CA ASN A 33 1.81 -9.66 8.64
C ASN A 33 1.88 -11.16 8.34
N THR A 34 1.90 -12.00 9.37
CA THR A 34 1.87 -13.47 9.23
C THR A 34 0.59 -13.94 8.53
N LEU A 35 -0.57 -13.39 8.90
CA LEU A 35 -1.86 -13.68 8.25
C LEU A 35 -1.82 -13.29 6.76
N LEU A 36 -1.31 -12.11 6.43
CA LEU A 36 -1.20 -11.65 5.03
C LEU A 36 -0.29 -12.56 4.21
N LEU A 37 0.80 -13.07 4.79
CA LEU A 37 1.68 -14.05 4.14
C LEU A 37 0.96 -15.38 3.91
N ALA A 38 0.21 -15.88 4.89
CA ALA A 38 -0.58 -17.10 4.76
C ALA A 38 -1.66 -16.95 3.65
N LEU A 39 -2.39 -15.84 3.64
CA LEU A 39 -3.36 -15.52 2.58
C LEU A 39 -2.68 -15.45 1.20
N SER A 40 -1.53 -14.80 1.11
CA SER A 40 -0.76 -14.68 -0.14
C SER A 40 -0.30 -16.05 -0.64
N LYS A 41 0.10 -16.95 0.26
CA LYS A 41 0.45 -18.33 -0.08
C LYS A 41 -0.74 -19.10 -0.65
N GLU A 42 -1.91 -19.01 -0.01
CA GLU A 42 -3.13 -19.63 -0.53
C GLU A 42 -3.55 -19.08 -1.89
N ILE A 43 -3.41 -17.77 -2.10
CA ILE A 43 -3.65 -17.14 -3.40
C ILE A 43 -2.65 -17.67 -4.43
N ALA A 44 -1.36 -17.74 -4.09
CA ALA A 44 -0.32 -18.22 -4.98
C ALA A 44 -0.56 -19.68 -5.41
N ASN A 45 -0.94 -20.55 -4.48
CA ASN A 45 -1.24 -21.96 -4.73
C ASN A 45 -2.42 -22.18 -5.70
N LYS A 46 -3.34 -21.21 -5.80
CA LYS A 46 -4.47 -21.25 -6.72
C LYS A 46 -4.14 -20.78 -8.13
N ASN A 47 -2.94 -20.23 -8.37
CA ASN A 47 -2.53 -19.74 -9.68
C ASN A 47 -1.66 -20.76 -10.40
N THR A 48 -1.85 -20.86 -11.71
CA THR A 48 -0.91 -21.52 -12.61
C THR A 48 0.11 -20.53 -13.18
N PRO A 49 1.24 -21.00 -13.74
CA PRO A 49 2.17 -20.12 -14.45
C PRO A 49 1.49 -19.29 -15.57
N ASN A 50 0.51 -19.86 -16.26
CA ASN A 50 -0.26 -19.16 -17.29
C ASN A 50 -1.09 -18.02 -16.69
N ASP A 51 -1.74 -18.24 -15.54
CA ASP A 51 -2.49 -17.18 -14.84
C ASP A 51 -1.58 -16.03 -14.43
N ILE A 52 -0.36 -16.33 -13.99
CA ILE A 52 0.63 -15.32 -13.62
C ILE A 52 1.07 -14.51 -14.85
N LEU A 53 1.37 -15.18 -15.97
CA LEU A 53 1.77 -14.50 -17.21
C LEU A 53 0.64 -13.60 -17.74
N ASN A 54 -0.59 -14.10 -17.78
CA ASN A 54 -1.77 -13.32 -18.20
C ASN A 54 -1.99 -12.10 -17.29
N LYS A 55 -1.81 -12.26 -15.97
CA LYS A 55 -1.88 -11.15 -15.02
C LYS A 55 -0.77 -10.13 -15.26
N TYR A 56 0.45 -10.58 -15.53
CA TYR A 56 1.56 -9.68 -15.84
C TYR A 56 1.30 -8.88 -17.13
N GLU A 57 0.89 -9.55 -18.20
CA GLU A 57 0.64 -8.93 -19.51
C GLU A 57 -0.49 -7.89 -19.47
N SER A 58 -1.57 -8.20 -18.74
CA SER A 58 -2.72 -7.29 -18.60
C SER A 58 -2.51 -6.18 -17.55
N ASN A 59 -1.52 -6.31 -16.67
CA ASN A 59 -1.32 -5.37 -15.58
C ASN A 59 -0.47 -4.16 -16.05
N ARG A 60 -1.11 -3.00 -16.15
CA ARG A 60 -0.42 -1.74 -16.48
C ARG A 60 0.63 -1.31 -15.45
N PHE A 61 0.55 -1.79 -14.20
CA PHE A 61 1.45 -1.37 -13.12
C PHE A 61 2.80 -2.09 -13.14
N VAL A 62 2.95 -3.16 -13.91
CA VAL A 62 4.23 -3.88 -14.06
C VAL A 62 4.96 -3.49 -15.35
N LYS A 63 4.33 -2.69 -16.22
CA LYS A 63 4.92 -2.19 -17.45
C LYS A 63 5.76 -0.94 -17.14
N PRO A 64 6.88 -0.73 -17.84
CA PRO A 64 7.62 0.53 -17.73
C PRO A 64 6.71 1.71 -18.02
N SER A 65 6.85 2.76 -17.21
CA SER A 65 6.17 4.03 -17.46
C SER A 65 6.84 4.74 -18.64
N GLU A 66 6.04 5.42 -19.47
CA GLU A 66 6.54 6.32 -20.52
C GLU A 66 7.11 7.63 -19.95
N LEU A 67 6.91 7.88 -18.65
CA LEU A 67 7.40 9.08 -17.98
C LEU A 67 8.93 9.04 -17.85
N SER A 68 9.57 10.18 -18.12
CA SER A 68 11.01 10.34 -17.88
C SER A 68 11.32 10.20 -16.39
N PRO A 69 12.16 9.23 -15.97
CA PRO A 69 12.52 9.05 -14.57
C PRO A 69 13.24 10.28 -14.00
N ILE A 70 13.97 11.03 -14.84
CA ILE A 70 14.62 12.28 -14.45
C ILE A 70 13.57 13.33 -14.08
N LYS A 71 12.55 13.52 -14.93
CA LYS A 71 11.49 14.50 -14.66
C LYS A 71 10.67 14.14 -13.43
N VAL A 72 10.39 12.85 -13.21
CA VAL A 72 9.67 12.40 -12.00
C VAL A 72 10.47 12.75 -10.74
N LYS A 73 11.78 12.45 -10.71
CA LYS A 73 12.65 12.80 -9.58
C LYS A 73 12.74 14.31 -9.34
N GLN A 74 12.76 15.13 -10.39
CA GLN A 74 12.75 16.58 -10.26
C GLN A 74 11.47 17.09 -9.58
N VAL A 75 10.31 16.50 -9.92
CA VAL A 75 9.04 16.82 -9.26
C VAL A 75 9.07 16.40 -7.78
N GLU A 76 9.61 15.23 -7.46
CA GLU A 76 9.76 14.78 -6.06
C GLU A 76 10.63 15.73 -5.24
N ILE A 77 11.76 16.18 -5.80
CA ILE A 77 12.64 17.18 -5.15
C ILE A 77 11.88 18.48 -4.91
N LEU A 78 11.18 18.99 -5.93
CA LEU A 78 10.41 20.23 -5.82
C LEU A 78 9.31 20.12 -4.74
N MET A 79 8.66 18.96 -4.62
CA MET A 79 7.69 18.71 -3.54
C MET A 79 8.33 18.75 -2.15
N LEU A 80 9.52 18.16 -1.98
CA LEU A 80 10.26 18.19 -0.72
C LEU A 80 10.71 19.61 -0.37
N GLU A 81 11.27 20.36 -1.32
CA GLU A 81 11.68 21.75 -1.12
C GLU A 81 10.50 22.64 -0.68
N MET A 82 9.32 22.49 -1.30
CA MET A 82 8.11 23.22 -0.89
C MET A 82 7.64 22.83 0.52
N ALA A 83 7.77 21.56 0.90
CA ALA A 83 7.42 21.11 2.25
C ALA A 83 8.38 21.70 3.29
N GLU A 84 9.69 21.73 3.01
CA GLU A 84 10.69 22.36 3.88
C GLU A 84 10.47 23.87 4.02
N ALA A 85 10.16 24.55 2.92
CA ALA A 85 9.78 25.97 2.94
C ALA A 85 8.51 26.23 3.77
N SER A 86 7.66 25.21 3.95
CA SER A 86 6.45 25.25 4.78
C SER A 86 6.71 24.82 6.24
N GLY A 87 7.97 24.62 6.64
CA GLY A 87 8.35 24.29 8.02
C GLY A 87 8.41 22.80 8.36
N PHE A 88 8.23 21.90 7.39
CA PHE A 88 8.44 20.46 7.59
C PHE A 88 9.93 20.11 7.47
N SER A 89 10.32 18.96 8.03
CA SER A 89 11.67 18.40 7.83
C SER A 89 11.58 17.17 6.94
N SER A 90 12.37 17.12 5.86
CA SER A 90 12.46 15.95 5.00
C SER A 90 13.22 14.83 5.70
N VAL A 91 12.57 13.68 5.94
CA VAL A 91 13.19 12.49 6.53
C VAL A 91 13.02 11.32 5.58
N LEU A 92 14.14 10.74 5.14
CA LEU A 92 14.12 9.52 4.35
C LEU A 92 13.83 8.31 5.27
N LEU A 93 12.67 7.69 5.08
CA LEU A 93 12.31 6.49 5.81
C LEU A 93 12.97 5.24 5.21
N SER A 94 13.17 4.22 6.04
CA SER A 94 13.58 2.90 5.58
C SER A 94 12.50 2.31 4.66
N PRO A 95 12.85 1.57 3.60
CA PRO A 95 11.85 0.81 2.84
C PRO A 95 11.12 -0.23 3.70
N ALA A 96 11.68 -0.61 4.85
CA ALA A 96 11.04 -1.48 5.83
C ALA A 96 10.19 -0.71 6.88
N SER A 97 10.09 0.61 6.78
CA SER A 97 9.25 1.40 7.69
C SER A 97 7.75 1.03 7.52
N PRO A 98 6.97 0.98 8.61
CA PRO A 98 5.54 0.69 8.52
C PRO A 98 4.80 1.64 7.58
N LEU A 99 3.84 1.09 6.83
CA LEU A 99 2.98 1.91 5.98
C LEU A 99 2.22 2.92 6.86
N GLY A 100 2.23 4.20 6.45
CA GLY A 100 1.57 5.26 7.20
C GLY A 100 2.43 5.90 8.30
N SER A 101 3.71 5.54 8.45
CA SER A 101 4.60 6.23 9.40
C SER A 101 4.60 7.76 9.21
N CYS A 102 4.61 8.25 7.96
CA CYS A 102 4.57 9.70 7.69
C CYS A 102 3.30 10.37 8.23
N SER A 103 2.13 9.72 8.17
CA SER A 103 0.88 10.33 8.65
C SER A 103 0.78 10.40 10.17
N VAL A 104 1.60 9.63 10.89
CA VAL A 104 1.65 9.64 12.37
C VAL A 104 2.74 10.59 12.87
N ILE A 105 3.90 10.61 12.19
CA ILE A 105 5.09 11.36 12.63
C ILE A 105 5.05 12.82 12.15
N ALA A 106 4.48 13.11 10.98
CA ALA A 106 4.35 14.47 10.49
C ALA A 106 3.40 15.25 11.40
N LYS A 107 3.96 16.04 12.31
CA LYS A 107 3.22 17.02 13.11
C LYS A 107 3.01 18.25 12.24
N TYR A 108 1.78 18.74 12.20
CA TYR A 108 1.48 20.02 11.56
C TYR A 108 2.27 21.13 12.31
N PRO A 109 2.97 22.03 11.60
CA PRO A 109 3.68 23.15 12.22
C PRO A 109 2.73 24.14 12.92
#